data_AF-A0A6B0RVP5-F1
#
_entry.id   AF-A0A6B0RVP5-F1
#
_cell.length_a   1.000
_cell.length_b   1.000
_cell.length_c   1.000
_cell.angle_alpha   90.00
_cell.angle_beta   90.00
_cell.angle_gamma   90.00
#
_symmetry.space_group_name_H-M   'P 1'
#
loop_
_entity.id
_entity.type
_entity.pdbx_description
1 polymer ?
#
loop_
_entity_poly.entity_id
_entity_poly.type
_entity_poly.pdbx_seq_one_letter_code
_entity_poly.pdbx_strand_id
1 'polypeptide(L)'
;MILSAFGNVLAQAWFLHGNDPKVLEQPVVMQSVNTHGRVFLVLQLNTTDLASEEDLKNLAWVNSNQLLHWHFCCVPVIKKKVVVDPVGPICSQPETFRKFLALYFHGVV
;
A
#
# COMPACT_ATOMS: atom_id res chain seq x y z
N MET A 1 -8.44 3.65 0.78
CA MET A 1 -7.40 2.65 1.05
C MET A 1 -7.29 2.33 2.52
N ILE A 2 -6.96 3.29 3.41
CA ILE A 2 -6.83 3.02 4.85
C ILE A 2 -8.12 2.45 5.45
N LEU A 3 -9.27 3.08 5.23
CA LEU A 3 -10.56 2.57 5.74
C LEU A 3 -10.94 1.18 5.18
N SER A 4 -10.60 0.90 3.92
CA SER A 4 -10.84 -0.41 3.31
C SER A 4 -9.95 -1.49 3.93
N ALA A 5 -8.66 -1.20 4.11
CA ALA A 5 -7.73 -2.11 4.80
C ALA A 5 -8.12 -2.29 6.26
N PHE A 6 -8.52 -1.21 6.93
CA PHE A 6 -9.03 -1.22 8.30
C PHE A 6 -10.27 -2.12 8.44
N GLY A 7 -11.28 -1.94 7.57
CA GLY A 7 -12.49 -2.76 7.60
C GLY A 7 -12.19 -4.24 7.35
N ASN A 8 -11.30 -4.55 6.41
CA ASN A 8 -10.91 -5.93 6.14
C ASN A 8 -10.16 -6.56 7.32
N VAL A 9 -9.19 -5.86 7.92
CA VAL A 9 -8.45 -6.40 9.06
C VAL A 9 -9.33 -6.52 10.31
N LEU A 10 -10.28 -5.60 10.48
CA LEU A 10 -11.24 -5.65 11.59
C LEU A 10 -12.18 -6.84 11.42
N ALA A 11 -12.70 -7.08 10.21
CA ALA A 11 -13.52 -8.25 9.93
C ALA A 11 -12.74 -9.56 10.18
N GLN A 12 -11.46 -9.60 9.83
CA GLN A 12 -10.59 -10.73 10.13
C GLN A 12 -10.37 -10.91 11.64
N ALA A 13 -10.13 -9.82 12.38
CA ALA A 13 -9.97 -9.87 13.82
C ALA A 13 -11.25 -10.34 14.53
N TRP A 14 -12.44 -9.91 14.05
CA TRP A 14 -13.71 -10.42 14.57
C TRP A 14 -13.89 -11.90 14.33
N PHE A 15 -13.49 -12.40 13.15
CA PHE A 15 -13.53 -13.82 12.85
C PHE A 15 -12.59 -14.64 13.75
N LEU A 16 -11.40 -14.13 14.07
CA LEU A 16 -10.38 -14.84 14.85
C LEU A 16 -10.57 -14.71 16.37
N HIS A 17 -11.04 -13.56 16.85
CA HIS A 17 -11.03 -13.20 18.27
C HIS A 17 -12.41 -12.86 18.82
N GLY A 18 -13.47 -12.93 18.02
CA GLY A 18 -14.82 -12.50 18.40
C GLY A 18 -15.04 -10.99 18.26
N ASN A 19 -16.28 -10.55 18.44
CA ASN A 19 -16.72 -9.17 18.17
C ASN A 19 -16.67 -8.23 19.39
N ASP A 20 -16.17 -8.70 20.53
CA ASP A 20 -16.07 -7.86 21.72
C ASP A 20 -14.96 -6.80 21.54
N PRO A 21 -15.22 -5.51 21.86
CA PRO A 21 -14.19 -4.47 21.85
C PRO A 21 -13.09 -4.80 22.86
N LYS A 22 -11.84 -4.93 22.40
CA LYS A 22 -10.68 -5.26 23.24
C LYS A 22 -9.36 -4.94 22.56
N VAL A 23 -8.31 -4.88 23.38
CA VAL A 23 -6.93 -4.98 22.91
C VAL A 23 -6.66 -6.42 22.44
N LEU A 24 -6.04 -6.57 21.28
CA LEU A 24 -5.71 -7.86 20.69
C LEU A 24 -4.39 -8.38 21.27
N GLU A 25 -4.41 -9.59 21.84
CA GLU A 25 -3.17 -10.27 22.26
C GLU A 25 -2.24 -10.56 21.09
N GLN A 26 -2.82 -10.86 19.92
CA GLN A 26 -2.12 -11.08 18.66
C GLN A 26 -2.59 -10.04 17.64
N PRO A 27 -1.81 -8.98 17.41
CA PRO A 27 -2.14 -7.97 16.41
C PRO A 27 -2.30 -8.59 15.02
N VAL A 28 -3.28 -8.11 14.27
CA VAL A 28 -3.52 -8.56 12.89
C VAL A 28 -2.93 -7.54 11.93
N VAL A 29 -2.09 -8.00 11.01
CA VAL A 29 -1.42 -7.15 10.02
C VAL A 29 -2.04 -7.35 8.65
N MET A 30 -2.31 -6.25 7.95
CA MET A 30 -2.77 -6.24 6.57
C MET A 30 -1.94 -5.29 5.72
N GLN A 31 -1.66 -5.69 4.48
CA GLN A 31 -1.02 -4.85 3.48
C GLN A 31 -2.01 -4.43 2.40
N SER A 32 -1.80 -3.26 1.82
CA SER A 32 -2.61 -2.77 0.69
C SER A 32 -1.75 -1.97 -0.29
N VAL A 33 -1.97 -2.19 -1.58
CA VAL A 33 -1.29 -1.51 -2.67
C VAL A 33 -2.31 -0.82 -3.56
N ASN A 34 -2.19 0.49 -3.74
CA ASN A 34 -3.01 1.23 -4.70
C ASN A 34 -2.15 1.71 -5.89
N THR A 35 -2.36 1.08 -7.04
CA THR A 35 -1.61 1.29 -8.28
C THR A 35 -1.97 2.59 -9.01
N HIS A 36 -3.21 3.08 -8.87
CA HIS A 36 -3.66 4.38 -9.40
C HIS A 36 -3.62 5.52 -8.36
N GLY A 37 -2.91 5.30 -7.25
CA GLY A 37 -2.66 6.29 -6.21
C GLY A 37 -1.25 6.27 -5.63
N ARG A 38 -0.36 5.39 -6.11
CA ARG A 38 1.07 5.33 -5.74
C ARG A 38 1.32 5.20 -4.22
N VAL A 39 0.43 4.51 -3.53
CA VAL A 39 0.52 4.32 -2.08
C VAL A 39 0.70 2.86 -1.74
N PHE A 40 1.71 2.59 -0.93
CA PHE A 40 1.87 1.34 -0.20
C PHE A 40 1.43 1.55 1.25
N LEU A 41 0.63 0.63 1.78
CA LEU A 41 0.17 0.65 3.16
C LEU A 41 0.46 -0.69 3.83
N VAL A 42 1.01 -0.62 5.04
CA VAL A 42 1.00 -1.70 6.02
C VAL A 42 0.20 -1.19 7.20
N LEU A 43 -0.86 -1.90 7.58
CA LEU A 43 -1.74 -1.56 8.69
C LEU A 43 -1.68 -2.68 9.71
N GLN A 44 -1.48 -2.33 10.97
CA GLN A 44 -1.48 -3.25 12.10
C GLN A 44 -2.62 -2.86 13.04
N LEU A 45 -3.56 -3.78 13.19
CA LEU A 45 -4.66 -3.69 14.12
C LEU A 45 -4.21 -4.25 15.47
N ASN A 46 -4.12 -3.37 16.47
CA ASN A 46 -3.75 -3.70 17.85
C ASN A 46 -4.96 -3.71 18.78
N THR A 47 -6.01 -2.95 18.48
CA THR A 47 -7.24 -2.88 19.28
C THR A 47 -8.48 -2.81 18.39
N THR A 48 -9.57 -3.43 18.85
CA THR A 48 -10.92 -3.26 18.32
C THR A 48 -11.77 -2.29 19.15
N ASP A 49 -11.28 -1.88 20.33
CA ASP A 49 -11.87 -0.78 21.09
C ASP A 49 -11.46 0.57 20.47
N LEU A 50 -12.41 1.21 19.82
CA LEU A 50 -12.26 2.50 19.15
C LEU A 50 -12.94 3.64 19.93
N ALA A 51 -13.61 3.34 21.04
CA ALA A 51 -14.37 4.31 21.81
C ALA A 51 -13.56 4.94 22.95
N SER A 52 -12.52 4.24 23.43
CA SER A 52 -11.58 4.74 24.44
C SER A 52 -10.54 5.69 23.83
N GLU A 53 -10.32 6.85 24.45
CA GLU A 53 -9.28 7.81 24.05
C GLU A 53 -7.94 7.61 24.79
N GLU A 54 -7.93 6.86 25.89
CA GLU A 54 -6.73 6.64 26.72
C GLU A 54 -5.97 5.35 26.36
N ASP A 55 -6.50 4.56 25.44
CA ASP A 55 -5.97 3.22 25.12
C ASP A 55 -5.14 3.12 23.84
N LEU A 56 -4.47 1.97 23.76
CA LEU A 56 -3.50 1.52 22.77
C LEU A 56 -4.01 1.73 21.32
N LYS A 57 -3.22 2.39 20.47
CA LYS A 57 -3.62 2.77 19.10
C LYS A 57 -3.22 1.76 18.03
N ASN A 58 -4.00 1.73 16.96
CA ASN A 58 -3.65 1.02 15.73
C ASN A 58 -2.54 1.76 14.97
N LEU A 59 -1.73 1.02 14.20
CA LEU A 59 -0.60 1.58 13.46
C LEU A 59 -0.79 1.47 11.96
N ALA A 60 -0.30 2.46 11.22
CA ALA A 60 -0.29 2.45 9.77
C ALA A 60 1.01 3.05 9.24
N TRP A 61 1.75 2.27 8.45
CA TRP A 61 2.90 2.74 7.68
C TRP A 61 2.45 3.02 6.26
N VAL A 62 2.63 4.26 5.82
CA VAL A 62 2.16 4.73 4.51
C VAL A 62 3.34 5.25 3.70
N ASN A 63 3.48 4.77 2.47
CA ASN A 63 4.46 5.28 1.51
C ASN A 63 3.73 5.79 0.27
N SER A 64 3.51 7.11 0.20
CA SER A 64 2.74 7.78 -0.84
C SER A 64 3.62 8.31 -1.99
N ASN A 65 3.00 8.71 -3.10
CA ASN A 65 3.64 9.35 -4.25
C ASN A 65 4.76 8.53 -4.93
N GLN A 66 4.71 7.20 -4.81
CA GLN A 66 5.63 6.26 -5.45
C GLN A 66 5.37 6.06 -6.95
N LEU A 67 6.06 6.84 -7.78
CA LEU A 67 6.01 6.75 -9.24
C LEU A 67 6.63 5.45 -9.73
N LEU A 68 5.96 4.70 -10.61
CA LEU A 68 6.62 3.60 -11.33
C LEU A 68 7.38 4.12 -12.55
N HIS A 69 6.76 5.05 -13.26
CA HIS A 69 7.34 5.81 -14.37
C HIS A 69 6.66 7.18 -14.44
N TRP A 70 7.32 8.17 -15.05
CA TRP A 70 6.75 9.51 -15.19
C TRP A 70 5.63 9.56 -16.24
N HIS A 71 5.91 9.02 -17.42
CA HIS A 71 4.99 8.97 -18.55
C HIS A 71 5.31 7.76 -19.44
N PHE A 72 4.38 7.36 -20.29
CA PHE A 72 4.58 6.32 -21.29
C PHE A 72 4.33 6.88 -22.69
N CYS A 73 5.37 6.92 -23.50
CA CYS A 73 5.31 7.39 -24.87
C CYS A 73 4.75 6.29 -25.77
N CYS A 74 3.49 6.42 -26.20
CA CYS A 74 2.86 5.41 -27.06
C CYS A 74 3.31 5.48 -28.53
N VAL A 75 3.78 6.65 -28.97
CA VAL A 75 4.22 6.92 -30.35
C VAL A 75 5.49 7.75 -30.32
N PRO A 76 6.47 7.53 -31.21
CA PRO A 76 7.74 8.24 -31.12
C PRO A 76 7.55 9.74 -31.36
N VAL A 77 8.15 10.56 -30.51
CA VAL A 77 8.14 12.03 -30.68
C VAL A 77 9.26 12.40 -31.65
N ILE A 78 8.90 12.80 -32.87
CA ILE A 78 9.86 13.17 -33.92
C ILE A 78 9.88 14.69 -34.07
N LYS A 79 11.05 15.32 -33.91
CA LYS A 79 11.26 16.76 -34.15
C LYS A 79 12.39 16.94 -35.16
N LYS A 80 12.16 17.74 -36.22
CA LYS A 80 13.15 17.98 -37.29
C LYS A 80 13.74 16.70 -37.89
N LYS A 81 12.89 15.69 -38.16
CA LYS A 81 13.28 14.36 -38.66
C LYS A 81 14.19 13.53 -37.73
N VAL A 82 14.30 13.91 -36.46
CA VAL A 82 15.06 13.16 -35.43
C VAL A 82 14.09 12.69 -34.35
N VAL A 83 14.24 11.43 -33.90
CA VAL A 83 13.49 10.89 -32.77
C VAL A 83 14.03 11.51 -31.48
N VAL A 84 13.17 12.23 -30.75
CA VAL A 84 13.50 12.87 -29.47
C VAL A 84 13.11 11.97 -28.32
N ASP A 85 11.89 11.42 -28.34
CA ASP A 85 11.43 10.45 -27.34
C ASP A 85 11.04 9.16 -28.06
N PRO A 86 11.68 8.01 -27.74
CA PRO A 86 11.29 6.73 -28.29
C PRO A 86 10.00 6.22 -27.61
N VAL A 87 9.36 5.24 -28.24
CA VAL A 87 8.21 4.53 -27.65
C VAL A 87 8.65 3.81 -26.38
N GLY A 88 7.89 3.97 -25.30
CA GLY A 88 8.14 3.29 -24.02
C GLY A 88 8.00 4.17 -22.77
N PRO A 89 8.30 3.62 -21.58
CA PRO A 89 8.24 4.35 -20.33
C PRO A 89 9.41 5.33 -20.20
N ILE A 90 9.09 6.57 -19.88
CA ILE A 90 10.05 7.66 -19.65
C ILE A 90 10.23 7.82 -18.14
N CYS A 91 11.49 7.95 -17.69
CA CYS A 91 11.88 8.12 -16.29
C CYS A 91 11.30 7.03 -15.36
N SER A 92 11.60 5.77 -15.66
CA SER A 92 11.22 4.62 -14.81
C SER A 92 11.96 4.64 -13.48
N GLN A 93 11.25 4.32 -12.38
CA GLN A 93 11.81 4.26 -11.02
C GLN A 93 11.78 2.83 -10.49
N PRO A 94 12.88 2.07 -10.61
CA PRO A 94 12.92 0.66 -10.20
C PRO A 94 12.74 0.50 -8.68
N GLU A 95 13.08 1.51 -7.86
CA GLU A 95 12.87 1.49 -6.41
C GLU A 95 11.41 1.28 -6.02
N THR A 96 10.47 1.83 -6.80
CA THR A 96 9.03 1.65 -6.57
C THR A 96 8.63 0.19 -6.75
N PHE A 97 9.18 -0.48 -7.76
CA PHE A 97 8.93 -1.91 -7.97
C PHE A 97 9.59 -2.78 -6.88
N ARG A 98 10.78 -2.40 -6.38
CA ARG A 98 11.41 -3.09 -5.26
C ARG A 98 10.55 -3.04 -3.99
N LYS A 99 9.90 -1.91 -3.71
CA LYS A 99 8.95 -1.79 -2.58
C LYS A 99 7.74 -2.69 -2.77
N PHE A 100 7.20 -2.76 -3.99
CA PHE A 100 6.13 -3.70 -4.31
C PHE A 100 6.55 -5.15 -4.06
N LEU A 101 7.73 -5.56 -4.55
CA LEU A 101 8.27 -6.90 -4.30
C LEU A 101 8.49 -7.19 -2.82
N ALA A 102 8.98 -6.21 -2.05
CA ALA A 102 9.19 -6.37 -0.62
C ALA A 102 7.88 -6.68 0.13
N LEU A 103 6.77 -6.05 -0.27
CA LEU A 103 5.45 -6.39 0.27
C LEU A 103 5.01 -7.79 -0.18
N TYR A 104 5.21 -8.12 -1.46
CA TYR A 104 4.82 -9.43 -1.99
C TYR A 104 5.54 -10.60 -1.30
N PHE A 105 6.82 -10.44 -0.94
CA PHE A 105 7.59 -11.46 -0.24
C PHE A 105 7.40 -11.47 1.28
N HIS A 106 6.70 -10.48 1.85
CA HIS A 106 6.47 -10.39 3.28
C HIS A 106 5.62 -11.57 3.79
N GLY A 107 6.24 -12.47 4.57
CA GLY A 107 5.58 -13.64 5.17
C GLY A 107 5.81 -14.96 4.43
N VAL A 108 6.59 -14.97 3.34
CA VAL A 108 6.92 -16.19 2.56
C VAL A 108 8.42 -16.47 2.51
N VAL A 109 9.24 -15.44 2.77
CA VAL A 109 10.71 -15.51 2.89
C VAL A 109 11.09 -15.16 4.31
#